data_AF-A0A7V6Q699-F1
#
_entry.id   AF-A0A7V6Q699-F1
#
_cell.length_a   1.000
_cell.length_b   1.000
_cell.length_c   1.000
_cell.angle_alpha   90.00
_cell.angle_beta   90.00
_cell.angle_gamma   90.00
#
_symmetry.space_group_name_H-M   'P 1'
#
loop_
_entity.id
_entity.type
_entity.pdbx_description
1 polymer ?
#
loop_
_entity_poly.entity_id
_entity_poly.type
_entity_poly.pdbx_seq_one_letter_code
_entity_poly.pdbx_strand_id
1 'polypeptide(L)'
;TIGDTIIEGDREFTGSDYRIWFKNENIISWRNGKIDVTVPDLICIVADDTKQPVTNPNFEPGLRVSVIGLPAPKEWRTPEGLKVFGPKHFGYDIEYVPIEKMF
;
A
#
# COMPACT_ATOMS: atom_id res chain seq x y z
N THR A 1 -9.86 10.59 5.47
CA THR A 1 -9.43 11.46 4.36
C THR A 1 -9.48 10.65 3.06
N ILE A 2 -9.24 11.20 1.88
CA ILE A 2 -8.94 10.42 0.66
C ILE A 2 -7.79 11.10 -0.06
N GLY A 3 -6.92 10.34 -0.71
CA GLY A 3 -5.80 10.93 -1.45
C GLY A 3 -4.86 9.90 -2.04
N ASP A 4 -3.86 10.42 -2.74
CA ASP A 4 -2.76 9.67 -3.31
C ASP A 4 -1.44 10.14 -2.68
N THR A 5 -0.59 9.18 -2.34
CA THR A 5 0.82 9.40 -2.01
C THR A 5 1.65 8.89 -3.18
N ILE A 6 2.54 9.73 -3.70
CA ILE A 6 3.47 9.39 -4.79
C ILE A 6 4.89 9.46 -4.22
N ILE A 7 5.64 8.39 -4.41
CA ILE A 7 7.02 8.23 -3.93
C ILE A 7 7.89 7.94 -5.15
N GLU A 8 8.95 8.72 -5.32
CA GLU A 8 9.99 8.46 -6.32
C GLU A 8 11.00 7.46 -5.73
N GLY A 9 11.37 6.43 -6.49
CA GLY A 9 12.31 5.42 -6.04
C GLY A 9 13.75 5.94 -5.97
N ASP A 10 14.46 5.59 -4.89
CA ASP A 10 15.89 5.88 -4.71
C ASP A 10 16.74 4.60 -4.76
N ARG A 11 18.07 4.74 -4.87
CA ARG A 11 19.05 3.64 -4.83
C ARG A 11 18.71 2.51 -5.82
N GLU A 12 18.37 1.33 -5.34
CA GLU A 12 18.04 0.16 -6.17
C GLU A 12 16.69 0.31 -6.90
N PHE A 13 15.87 1.27 -6.48
CA PHE A 13 14.58 1.61 -7.07
C PHE A 13 14.65 2.86 -7.96
N THR A 14 15.83 3.40 -8.25
CA THR A 14 15.97 4.60 -9.10
C THR A 14 15.28 4.44 -10.46
N GLY A 15 14.48 5.45 -10.83
CA GLY A 15 13.69 5.47 -12.06
C GLY A 15 12.33 4.77 -11.95
N SER A 16 11.97 4.28 -10.75
CA SER A 16 10.62 3.78 -10.48
C SER A 16 9.75 4.82 -9.77
N ASP A 17 8.44 4.69 -9.93
CA ASP A 17 7.43 5.39 -9.13
C ASP A 17 6.62 4.40 -8.30
N TYR A 18 6.28 4.81 -7.08
CA TYR A 18 5.37 4.09 -6.20
C TYR A 18 4.19 4.99 -5.85
N ARG A 19 2.99 4.56 -6.22
CA ARG A 19 1.75 5.26 -5.92
C ARG A 19 0.95 4.46 -4.90
N ILE A 20 0.40 5.13 -3.91
CA ILE A 20 -0.51 4.54 -2.92
C ILE A 20 -1.78 5.38 -2.90
N TRP A 21 -2.92 4.75 -3.12
CA TRP A 21 -4.21 5.39 -2.86
C TRP A 21 -4.69 4.99 -1.46
N PHE A 22 -5.15 5.98 -0.70
CA PHE A 22 -5.59 5.79 0.67
C PHE A 22 -6.94 6.46 0.94
N LYS A 23 -7.60 5.99 2.00
CA LYS A 23 -8.73 6.68 2.64
C LYS A 23 -8.38 7.04 4.08
N ASN A 24 -8.61 6.11 5.00
CA ASN A 24 -8.09 6.19 6.36
C ASN A 24 -6.79 5.39 6.43
N GLU A 25 -6.80 4.19 5.85
CA GLU A 25 -5.64 3.32 5.65
C GLU A 25 -5.17 3.35 4.19
N ASN A 26 -3.94 2.87 3.96
CA ASN A 26 -3.43 2.60 2.62
C ASN A 26 -4.16 1.38 2.04
N ILE A 27 -4.82 1.56 0.90
CA ILE A 27 -5.76 0.55 0.38
C ILE A 27 -5.17 -0.24 -0.79
N ILE A 28 -4.50 0.44 -1.70
CA ILE A 28 -3.94 -0.16 -2.91
C ILE A 28 -2.71 0.63 -3.33
N SER A 29 -1.70 -0.09 -3.83
CA SER A 29 -0.50 0.49 -4.38
C SER A 29 -0.20 0.03 -5.79
N TRP A 30 0.56 0.85 -6.49
CA TRP A 30 1.11 0.58 -7.80
C TRP A 30 2.61 0.86 -7.79
N ARG A 31 3.38 -0.02 -8.42
CA ARG A 31 4.79 0.19 -8.76
C ARG A 31 4.90 0.29 -10.28
N ASN A 32 5.36 1.43 -10.78
CA ASN A 32 5.48 1.68 -12.22
C ASN A 32 4.15 1.44 -12.97
N GLY A 33 3.05 1.92 -12.40
CA GLY A 33 1.70 1.74 -12.92
C GLY A 33 1.09 0.32 -12.82
N LYS A 34 1.82 -0.67 -12.29
CA LYS A 34 1.31 -2.03 -12.06
C LYS A 34 0.91 -2.22 -10.62
N ILE A 35 -0.23 -2.87 -10.36
CA ILE A 35 -0.70 -3.17 -9.01
C ILE A 35 0.38 -3.97 -8.26
N ASP A 36 0.71 -3.54 -7.05
CA ASP A 36 1.75 -4.15 -6.21
C ASP A 36 1.15 -4.82 -4.97
N VAL A 37 0.51 -4.05 -4.09
CA VAL A 37 -0.13 -4.56 -2.87
C VAL A 37 -1.53 -3.98 -2.74
N THR A 38 -2.47 -4.78 -2.23
CA THR A 38 -3.84 -4.34 -1.95
C THR A 38 -4.28 -4.85 -0.59
N VAL A 39 -5.24 -4.17 0.03
CA VAL A 39 -5.99 -4.71 1.16
C VAL A 39 -6.55 -6.11 0.83
N PRO A 40 -6.65 -7.02 1.82
CA PRO A 40 -6.42 -6.79 3.25
C PRO A 40 -4.95 -6.78 3.68
N ASP A 41 -3.99 -7.02 2.79
CA ASP A 41 -2.57 -6.93 3.16
C ASP A 41 -2.22 -5.47 3.50
N LEU A 42 -1.35 -5.28 4.49
CA LEU A 42 -1.00 -3.96 4.97
C LEU A 42 0.07 -3.33 4.08
N ILE A 43 -0.11 -2.04 3.79
CA ILE A 43 0.92 -1.19 3.21
C ILE A 43 1.34 -0.20 4.29
N CYS A 44 2.52 -0.41 4.87
CA CYS A 44 3.08 0.43 5.92
C CYS A 44 4.14 1.34 5.34
N ILE A 45 4.20 2.58 5.81
CA ILE A 45 5.21 3.55 5.39
C ILE A 45 5.99 3.98 6.62
N VAL A 46 7.32 3.94 6.53
CA VAL A 46 8.23 4.24 7.64
C VAL A 46 9.22 5.31 7.19
N ALA A 47 9.38 6.36 7.98
CA ALA A 47 10.37 7.39 7.71
C ALA A 47 11.79 6.83 7.91
N ASP A 48 12.65 7.02 6.92
CA ASP A 48 14.00 6.43 6.92
C ASP A 48 14.87 6.98 8.05
N ASP A 49 14.74 8.27 8.36
CA ASP A 49 15.62 8.94 9.31
C ASP A 49 15.22 8.63 10.77
N THR A 50 13.91 8.58 11.07
CA THR A 50 13.40 8.41 12.45
C THR A 50 12.96 6.98 12.77
N LYS A 51 12.78 6.14 11.75
CA LYS A 51 12.20 4.79 11.85
C LYS A 51 10.79 4.75 12.44
N GLN A 52 10.08 5.89 12.42
CA GLN A 52 8.71 6.00 12.88
C GLN A 52 7.71 5.78 11.72
N PRO A 53 6.51 5.26 12.02
CA PRO A 53 5.47 5.14 11.01
C PRO A 53 5.02 6.52 10.51
N VAL A 54 4.79 6.64 9.21
CA VAL A 54 4.15 7.80 8.58
C VAL A 54 2.69 7.48 8.39
N THR A 55 1.82 8.20 9.09
CA THR A 55 0.36 8.00 9.04
C THR A 55 -0.29 8.94 8.03
N ASN A 56 -1.34 8.48 7.35
CA ASN A 56 -2.12 9.34 6.47
C ASN A 56 -2.80 10.47 7.28
N PRO A 57 -2.89 11.71 6.74
CA PRO A 57 -2.34 12.20 5.48
C PRO A 57 -0.99 12.93 5.65
N ASN A 58 -0.18 12.60 6.67
CA ASN A 58 0.96 13.39 7.13
C ASN A 58 2.23 13.20 6.27
N PHE A 59 2.09 13.31 4.95
CA PHE A 59 3.20 13.23 3.99
C PHE A 59 3.71 14.63 3.66
N GLU A 60 5.03 14.79 3.65
CA GLU A 60 5.71 16.03 3.28
C GLU A 60 6.71 15.78 2.14
N PRO A 61 6.77 16.65 1.13
CA PRO A 61 7.78 16.56 0.08
C PRO A 61 9.21 16.54 0.64
N GLY A 62 10.04 15.64 0.11
CA GLY A 62 11.43 15.46 0.57
C GLY A 62 11.61 14.45 1.70
N LEU A 63 10.52 13.95 2.30
CA LEU A 63 10.61 12.86 3.28
C LEU A 63 11.07 11.57 2.60
N ARG A 64 12.21 11.04 3.03
CA ARG A 64 12.66 9.69 2.62
C ARG A 64 11.92 8.64 3.43
N VAL A 65 11.34 7.68 2.72
CA VAL A 65 10.52 6.63 3.32
C VAL A 65 10.81 5.27 2.71
N SER A 66 10.58 4.24 3.52
CA SER A 66 10.51 2.85 3.10
C SER A 66 9.06 2.39 3.12
N VAL A 67 8.62 1.69 2.07
CA VAL A 67 7.29 1.05 2.00
C VAL A 67 7.44 -0.44 2.31
N ILE A 68 6.65 -0.93 3.25
CA ILE A 68 6.68 -2.31 3.73
C ILE A 68 5.30 -2.92 3.54
N GLY A 69 5.23 -4.03 2.83
CA GLY A 69 4.03 -4.84 2.73
C GLY A 69 4.02 -5.94 3.79
N LEU A 70 2.87 -6.20 4.44
CA LEU A 70 2.71 -7.29 5.41
C LEU A 70 1.46 -8.12 5.10
N PRO A 71 1.54 -9.46 5.22
CA PRO A 71 0.41 -10.33 4.97
C PRO A 71 -0.71 -10.09 5.98
N ALA A 72 -1.95 -10.06 5.50
CA ALA A 72 -3.14 -9.99 6.31
C ALA A 72 -3.32 -11.28 7.14
N PRO A 73 -3.94 -11.18 8.32
CA PRO A 73 -4.46 -12.35 9.02
C PRO A 73 -5.41 -13.17 8.14
N LYS A 74 -5.38 -14.50 8.28
CA LYS A 74 -6.16 -15.43 7.45
C LYS A 74 -7.68 -15.14 7.48
N GLU A 75 -8.17 -14.59 8.58
CA GLU A 75 -9.58 -14.26 8.80
C GLU A 75 -10.07 -13.21 7.79
N TRP A 76 -9.21 -12.25 7.43
CA TRP A 76 -9.52 -11.20 6.44
C TRP A 76 -9.44 -11.68 4.99
N ARG A 77 -8.81 -12.83 4.76
CA ARG A 77 -8.60 -13.43 3.43
C ARG A 77 -9.73 -14.38 3.02
N THR A 78 -10.74 -14.55 3.88
CA THR A 78 -11.96 -15.31 3.59
C THR A 78 -12.84 -14.58 2.57
N PRO A 79 -13.76 -15.25 1.86
CA PRO A 79 -14.72 -14.57 0.98
C PRO A 79 -15.51 -13.46 1.69
N GLU A 80 -15.89 -13.66 2.95
CA GLU A 80 -16.58 -12.70 3.80
C GLU A 80 -15.68 -11.53 4.18
N GLY A 81 -14.42 -11.81 4.57
CA GLY A 81 -13.42 -10.79 4.86
C GLY A 81 -13.15 -9.90 3.65
N LEU A 82 -12.99 -10.48 2.46
CA LEU A 82 -12.76 -9.76 1.20
C LEU A 82 -13.97 -8.96 0.73
N LYS A 83 -15.20 -9.40 1.04
CA LYS A 83 -16.41 -8.59 0.79
C LYS A 83 -16.41 -7.30 1.61
N VAL A 84 -15.84 -7.33 2.81
CA VAL A 84 -15.81 -6.19 3.74
C VAL A 84 -14.57 -5.32 3.54
N PHE A 85 -13.42 -5.94 3.23
CA PHE A 85 -12.12 -5.24 3.23
C PHE A 85 -11.17 -5.73 2.13
N GLY A 86 -11.72 -6.17 1.00
CA GLY A 86 -10.97 -6.45 -0.23
C GLY A 86 -11.01 -5.27 -1.21
N PRO A 87 -10.22 -5.32 -2.30
CA PRO A 87 -10.12 -4.22 -3.25
C PRO A 87 -11.46 -3.83 -3.90
N LYS A 88 -12.32 -4.83 -4.17
CA LYS A 88 -13.68 -4.62 -4.71
C LYS A 88 -14.57 -3.80 -3.79
N HIS A 89 -14.41 -3.93 -2.46
CA HIS A 89 -15.14 -3.12 -1.49
C HIS A 89 -14.84 -1.62 -1.65
N PHE A 90 -13.61 -1.29 -2.05
CA PHE A 90 -13.16 0.07 -2.27
C PHE A 90 -13.33 0.56 -3.71
N GLY A 91 -14.06 -0.20 -4.55
CA GLY A 91 -14.37 0.18 -5.93
C GLY A 91 -13.31 -0.23 -6.96
N TYR A 92 -12.31 -1.02 -6.60
CA TYR A 92 -11.33 -1.58 -7.54
C TYR A 92 -11.77 -2.97 -7.98
N ASP A 93 -12.21 -3.10 -9.24
CA ASP A 93 -12.64 -4.37 -9.82
C ASP A 93 -11.43 -5.25 -10.21
N ILE A 94 -10.74 -5.73 -9.17
CA ILE A 94 -9.58 -6.61 -9.26
C ILE A 94 -9.72 -7.74 -8.24
N GLU A 95 -9.10 -8.89 -8.53
CA GLU A 95 -9.00 -9.97 -7.56
C GLU A 95 -7.90 -9.69 -6.54
N TYR A 96 -8.16 -10.02 -5.28
CA TYR A 96 -7.14 -9.97 -4.25
C TYR A 96 -6.10 -11.06 -4.50
N VAL A 97 -4.82 -10.67 -4.56
CA VAL A 97 -3.67 -11.58 -4.59
C VAL A 97 -2.87 -11.37 -3.31
N PRO A 98 -2.68 -12.41 -2.47
CA PRO A 98 -1.84 -12.31 -1.28
C PRO A 98 -0.42 -11.88 -1.62
N ILE A 99 0.13 -10.96 -0.85
CA ILE A 99 1.45 -10.38 -1.08
C ILE A 99 2.56 -11.43 -1.17
N GLU A 100 2.46 -12.52 -0.40
CA GLU A 100 3.41 -13.63 -0.45
C GLU A 100 3.39 -14.44 -1.78
N LYS A 101 2.47 -14.12 -2.70
CA LYS A 101 2.39 -14.72 -4.04
C LYS A 101 2.78 -13.75 -5.16
N MET A 102 3.14 -12.51 -4.84
CA MET A 102 3.45 -11.46 -5.82
C MET A 102 4.94 -11.44 -6.23
N PHE A 103 5.81 -12.09 -5.47
CA PHE A 103 7.27 -12.08 -5.63
C PHE A 103 7.85 -13.48 -5.58
#